data_AF-A0A4Q3TYK8-F1
#
_entry.id   AF-A0A4Q3TYK8-F1
#
_cell.length_a   1.000
_cell.length_b   1.000
_cell.length_c   1.000
_cell.angle_alpha   90.00
_cell.angle_beta   90.00
_cell.angle_gamma   90.00
#
_symmetry.space_group_name_H-M   'P 1'
#
loop_
_entity.id
_entity.type
_entity.pdbx_description
1 polymer ?
#
loop_
_entity_poly.entity_id
_entity_poly.type
_entity_poly.pdbx_seq_one_letter_code
_entity_poly.pdbx_strand_id
1 'polypeptide(L)'
;ALQQQAGLAVDANNDAEAIRLFDEAAKDSGDPILADMARLKAAYRVMDAGNLADAETRLTPLAEEKRPLRPFAQLALGMVKLQSGKGADARSAFVLLTLGQDVPDAVRQQAQTAIEIIDSGAAANIKAITDAQAKLPPLTPQQIQALSQPAQGPAQ
;
A
#
# COMPACT_ATOMS: atom_id res chain seq x y z
N ALA A 1 -17.88 17.12 -10.37
CA ALA A 1 -18.75 16.12 -9.71
C ALA A 1 -18.07 14.75 -9.59
N LEU A 2 -17.44 14.23 -10.66
CA LEU A 2 -16.83 12.89 -10.70
C LEU A 2 -15.83 12.60 -9.56
N GLN A 3 -14.92 13.53 -9.23
CA GLN A 3 -13.99 13.36 -8.10
C GLN A 3 -14.68 13.20 -6.73
N GLN A 4 -15.81 13.90 -6.52
CA GLN A 4 -16.61 13.77 -5.28
C GLN A 4 -17.32 12.41 -5.23
N GLN A 5 -17.91 12.00 -6.36
CA GLN A 5 -18.55 10.67 -6.48
C GLN A 5 -17.53 9.54 -6.28
N ALA A 6 -16.32 9.69 -6.83
CA ALA A 6 -15.23 8.75 -6.62
C ALA A 6 -14.89 8.66 -5.13
N GLY A 7 -14.87 9.78 -4.40
CA GLY A 7 -14.72 9.79 -2.94
C GLY A 7 -15.78 8.97 -2.22
N LEU A 8 -17.06 9.11 -2.61
CA LEU A 8 -18.15 8.29 -2.04
C LEU A 8 -17.97 6.79 -2.34
N ALA A 9 -17.50 6.45 -3.54
CA ALA A 9 -17.21 5.06 -3.89
C ALA A 9 -16.04 4.49 -3.06
N VAL A 10 -15.02 5.31 -2.77
CA VAL A 10 -13.93 4.97 -1.84
C VAL A 10 -14.48 4.70 -0.44
N ASP A 11 -15.32 5.60 0.08
CA ASP A 11 -15.91 5.43 1.43
C ASP A 11 -16.79 4.17 1.51
N ALA A 12 -17.40 3.77 0.40
CA ALA A 12 -18.18 2.55 0.27
C ALA A 12 -17.34 1.28 0.02
N ASN A 13 -16.00 1.37 0.01
CA ASN A 13 -15.08 0.29 -0.37
C ASN A 13 -15.39 -0.33 -1.74
N ASN A 14 -15.91 0.47 -2.67
CA ASN A 14 -16.20 0.05 -4.03
C ASN A 14 -15.07 0.52 -4.96
N ASP A 15 -13.94 -0.18 -4.92
CA ASP A 15 -12.75 0.19 -5.70
C ASP A 15 -13.04 0.20 -7.21
N ALA A 16 -13.85 -0.72 -7.73
CA ALA A 16 -14.18 -0.77 -9.15
C ALA A 16 -14.85 0.52 -9.63
N GLU A 17 -15.84 1.01 -8.87
CA GLU A 17 -16.52 2.26 -9.20
C GLU A 17 -15.64 3.48 -8.94
N ALA A 18 -14.84 3.47 -7.87
CA ALA A 18 -13.88 4.53 -7.60
C ALA A 18 -12.85 4.69 -8.72
N ILE A 19 -12.26 3.58 -9.19
CA ILE A 19 -11.33 3.54 -10.33
C ILE A 19 -12.00 4.12 -11.57
N ARG A 20 -13.20 3.64 -11.90
CA ARG A 20 -13.97 4.12 -13.06
C ARG A 20 -14.19 5.64 -13.02
N LEU A 21 -14.65 6.15 -11.88
CA LEU A 21 -14.95 7.58 -11.69
C LEU A 21 -13.69 8.45 -11.69
N PHE A 22 -12.58 7.98 -11.12
CA PHE A 22 -11.30 8.70 -11.20
C PHE A 22 -10.74 8.71 -12.62
N ASP A 23 -10.82 7.60 -13.35
CA ASP A 23 -10.39 7.52 -14.75
C ASP A 23 -11.24 8.44 -15.65
N GLU A 24 -12.55 8.52 -15.42
CA GLU A 24 -13.45 9.45 -16.11
C GLU A 24 -13.10 10.90 -15.77
N ALA A 25 -12.90 11.21 -14.48
CA ALA A 25 -12.47 12.54 -14.05
C ALA A 25 -11.13 12.97 -14.67
N ALA A 26 -10.20 12.02 -14.88
CA ALA A 26 -8.93 12.29 -15.53
C ALA A 26 -9.07 12.62 -17.02
N LYS A 27 -10.03 11.98 -17.71
CA LYS A 27 -10.32 12.21 -19.13
C LYS A 27 -11.04 13.53 -19.36
N ASP A 28 -11.97 13.86 -18.47
CA ASP A 28 -12.79 15.09 -18.56
C ASP A 28 -12.04 16.34 -18.07
N SER A 29 -10.89 16.16 -17.40
CA SER A 29 -10.11 17.28 -16.89
C SER A 29 -9.40 18.02 -18.01
N GLY A 30 -9.72 19.31 -18.17
CA GLY A 30 -8.97 20.23 -19.05
C GLY A 30 -7.60 20.65 -18.49
N ASP A 31 -7.34 20.36 -17.21
CA ASP A 31 -6.08 20.66 -16.54
C ASP A 31 -5.23 19.37 -16.38
N PRO A 32 -3.99 19.33 -16.91
CA PRO A 32 -3.10 18.16 -16.79
C PRO A 32 -2.75 17.77 -15.35
N ILE A 33 -2.64 18.74 -14.43
CA ILE A 33 -2.34 18.50 -13.01
C ILE A 33 -3.52 17.80 -12.34
N LEU A 34 -4.74 18.30 -12.58
CA LEU A 34 -5.95 17.67 -12.04
C LEU A 34 -6.17 16.28 -12.66
N ALA A 35 -5.83 16.09 -13.93
CA ALA A 35 -5.88 14.80 -14.60
C ALA A 35 -4.89 13.80 -13.97
N ASP A 36 -3.64 14.22 -13.73
CA ASP A 36 -2.64 13.36 -13.11
C ASP A 36 -2.99 13.04 -11.65
N MET A 37 -3.60 13.98 -10.92
CA MET A 37 -4.11 13.72 -9.57
C MET A 37 -5.22 12.66 -9.57
N ALA A 38 -6.13 12.72 -10.55
CA ALA A 38 -7.17 11.71 -10.72
C ALA A 38 -6.57 10.33 -11.04
N ARG A 39 -5.61 10.27 -11.97
CA ARG A 39 -4.90 9.02 -12.33
C ARG A 39 -4.16 8.42 -11.15
N LEU A 40 -3.50 9.25 -10.33
CA LEU A 40 -2.80 8.79 -9.14
C LEU A 40 -3.76 8.18 -8.11
N LYS A 41 -4.91 8.82 -7.88
CA LYS A 41 -5.97 8.27 -7.00
C LYS A 41 -6.51 6.94 -7.52
N ALA A 42 -6.76 6.83 -8.84
CA ALA A 42 -7.17 5.56 -9.46
C ALA A 42 -6.11 4.46 -9.24
N ALA A 43 -4.83 4.78 -9.44
CA ALA A 43 -3.75 3.82 -9.25
C ALA A 43 -3.64 3.31 -7.80
N TYR A 44 -3.89 4.17 -6.80
CA TYR A 44 -3.98 3.72 -5.40
C TYR A 44 -5.13 2.73 -5.20
N ARG A 45 -6.29 2.95 -5.82
CA ARG A 45 -7.42 2.01 -5.72
C ARG A 45 -7.13 0.68 -6.41
N VAL A 46 -6.43 0.70 -7.54
CA VAL A 46 -5.98 -0.53 -8.22
C VAL A 46 -5.01 -1.32 -7.33
N MET A 47 -4.13 -0.63 -6.60
CA MET A 47 -3.22 -1.24 -5.63
C MET A 47 -3.98 -1.82 -4.43
N ASP A 48 -4.94 -1.08 -3.87
CA ASP A 48 -5.80 -1.53 -2.75
C ASP A 48 -6.63 -2.77 -3.14
N ALA A 49 -7.08 -2.85 -4.39
CA ALA A 49 -7.74 -4.03 -4.96
C ALA A 49 -6.79 -5.22 -5.23
N GLY A 50 -5.50 -5.08 -4.94
CA GLY A 50 -4.48 -6.13 -5.07
C GLY A 50 -3.90 -6.32 -6.48
N ASN A 51 -4.25 -5.47 -7.45
CA ASN A 51 -3.73 -5.58 -8.82
C ASN A 51 -2.44 -4.77 -9.02
N LEU A 52 -1.35 -5.27 -8.43
CA LEU A 52 -0.05 -4.58 -8.41
C LEU A 52 0.53 -4.32 -9.81
N ALA A 53 0.29 -5.19 -10.78
CA ALA A 53 0.79 -5.05 -12.16
C ALA A 53 0.09 -3.91 -12.93
N ASP A 54 -1.23 -3.77 -12.77
CA ASP A 54 -1.98 -2.65 -13.34
C ASP A 54 -1.60 -1.34 -12.63
N ALA A 55 -1.43 -1.37 -11.30
CA ALA A 55 -0.96 -0.21 -10.55
C ALA A 55 0.42 0.27 -11.04
N GLU A 56 1.38 -0.63 -11.23
CA GLU A 56 2.71 -0.30 -11.79
C GLU A 56 2.60 0.36 -13.17
N THR A 57 1.78 -0.22 -14.05
CA THR A 57 1.54 0.29 -15.41
C THR A 57 0.96 1.70 -15.39
N ARG A 58 0.00 1.97 -14.50
CA ARG A 58 -0.65 3.28 -14.35
C ARG A 58 0.26 4.33 -13.72
N LEU A 59 1.12 3.94 -12.78
CA LEU A 59 2.00 4.85 -12.05
C LEU A 59 3.24 5.25 -12.84
N THR A 60 3.77 4.36 -13.68
CA THR A 60 4.97 4.59 -14.49
C THR A 60 4.95 5.93 -15.26
N PRO A 61 3.93 6.26 -16.07
CA PRO A 61 3.89 7.54 -16.79
C PRO A 61 3.75 8.76 -15.86
N LEU A 62 3.21 8.59 -14.64
CA LEU A 62 3.09 9.66 -13.65
C LEU A 62 4.43 9.94 -12.94
N ALA A 63 5.35 8.98 -12.96
CA ALA A 63 6.68 9.08 -12.36
C ALA A 63 7.75 9.64 -13.33
N GLU A 64 7.37 9.94 -14.57
CA GLU A 64 8.25 10.55 -15.57
C GLU A 64 8.71 11.95 -15.17
N GLU A 65 9.86 12.35 -15.70
CA GLU A 65 10.45 13.67 -15.43
C GLU A 65 9.48 14.82 -15.76
N LYS A 66 9.60 15.92 -15.02
CA LYS A 66 8.80 17.15 -15.18
C LYS A 66 7.30 17.00 -14.86
N ARG A 67 6.83 15.82 -14.43
CA ARG A 67 5.47 15.65 -13.91
C ARG A 67 5.35 16.26 -12.51
N PRO A 68 4.32 17.08 -12.23
CA PRO A 68 4.18 17.75 -10.95
C PRO A 68 3.94 16.79 -9.77
N LEU A 69 3.35 15.62 -10.04
CA LEU A 69 3.07 14.59 -9.03
C LEU A 69 4.10 13.45 -9.02
N ARG A 70 5.21 13.60 -9.75
CA ARG A 70 6.25 12.57 -9.88
C ARG A 70 6.70 11.97 -8.55
N PRO A 71 7.04 12.76 -7.50
CA PRO A 71 7.50 12.18 -6.24
C PRO A 71 6.46 11.28 -5.56
N PHE A 72 5.16 11.60 -5.69
CA PHE A 72 4.08 10.78 -5.16
C PHE A 72 3.90 9.48 -5.97
N ALA A 73 4.01 9.54 -7.30
CA ALA A 73 3.98 8.35 -8.15
C ALA A 73 5.18 7.43 -7.88
N GLN A 74 6.37 7.99 -7.67
CA GLN A 74 7.56 7.23 -7.29
C GLN A 74 7.42 6.55 -5.92
N LEU A 75 6.83 7.25 -4.95
CA LEU A 75 6.51 6.67 -3.65
C LEU A 75 5.55 5.48 -3.81
N ALA A 76 4.50 5.64 -4.63
CA ALA A 76 3.55 4.57 -4.94
C ALA A 76 4.21 3.37 -5.65
N LEU A 77 5.11 3.60 -6.61
CA LEU A 77 5.90 2.54 -7.24
C LEU A 77 6.80 1.80 -6.23
N GLY A 78 7.36 2.52 -5.25
CA GLY A 78 8.08 1.90 -4.13
C GLY A 78 7.17 0.99 -3.30
N MET A 79 5.93 1.40 -3.04
CA MET A 79 4.94 0.58 -2.35
C MET A 79 4.54 -0.66 -3.15
N VAL A 80 4.36 -0.54 -4.47
CA VAL A 80 4.09 -1.68 -5.36
C VAL A 80 5.22 -2.72 -5.26
N LYS A 81 6.48 -2.27 -5.27
CA LYS A 81 7.65 -3.16 -5.08
C LYS A 81 7.61 -3.85 -3.71
N LEU A 82 7.31 -3.09 -2.66
CA LEU A 82 7.23 -3.63 -1.30
C LEU A 82 6.15 -4.72 -1.18
N GLN A 83 4.94 -4.44 -1.67
CA GLN A 83 3.81 -5.38 -1.66
C GLN A 83 4.07 -6.60 -2.58
N SER A 84 4.86 -6.43 -3.63
CA SER A 84 5.31 -7.53 -4.51
C SER A 84 6.45 -8.37 -3.90
N GLY A 85 6.82 -8.14 -2.64
CA GLY A 85 7.91 -8.86 -1.96
C GLY A 85 9.32 -8.43 -2.37
N LYS A 86 9.46 -7.37 -3.18
CA LYS A 86 10.75 -6.83 -3.63
C LYS A 86 11.29 -5.80 -2.62
N GLY A 87 11.45 -6.21 -1.36
CA GLY A 87 11.80 -5.32 -0.26
C GLY A 87 13.10 -4.53 -0.46
N ALA A 88 14.15 -5.16 -1.02
CA ALA A 88 15.42 -4.49 -1.31
C ALA A 88 15.27 -3.39 -2.40
N ASP A 89 14.52 -3.68 -3.46
CA ASP A 89 14.24 -2.71 -4.53
C ASP A 89 13.35 -1.56 -4.03
N ALA A 90 12.37 -1.89 -3.17
CA ALA A 90 11.50 -0.91 -2.54
C ALA A 90 12.30 0.03 -1.64
N ARG A 91 13.15 -0.51 -0.76
CA ARG A 91 14.03 0.26 0.11
C ARG A 91 14.91 1.21 -0.68
N SER A 92 15.54 0.71 -1.75
CA SER A 92 16.39 1.52 -2.63
C SER A 92 15.61 2.67 -3.26
N ALA A 93 14.37 2.41 -3.72
CA ALA A 93 13.50 3.45 -4.26
C ALA A 93 13.12 4.51 -3.21
N PHE A 94 12.81 4.11 -1.98
CA PHE A 94 12.50 5.04 -0.89
C PHE A 94 13.71 5.89 -0.48
N VAL A 95 14.91 5.30 -0.41
CA VAL A 95 16.14 6.06 -0.12
C VAL A 95 16.35 7.16 -1.15
N LEU A 96 16.17 6.87 -2.44
CA LEU A 96 16.29 7.89 -3.49
C LEU A 96 15.30 9.05 -3.29
N LEU A 97 14.09 8.79 -2.81
CA LEU A 97 13.11 9.84 -2.46
C LEU A 97 13.57 10.69 -1.28
N THR A 98 14.18 10.09 -0.26
CA THR A 98 14.70 10.85 0.90
C THR A 98 15.85 11.80 0.52
N LEU A 99 16.63 11.45 -0.51
CA LEU A 99 17.78 12.24 -0.99
C LEU A 99 17.38 13.33 -2.01
N GLY A 100 16.16 13.27 -2.55
CA GLY A 100 15.70 14.18 -3.59
C GLY A 100 15.49 15.60 -3.08
N GLN A 101 16.10 16.58 -3.77
CA GLN A 101 15.98 18.00 -3.45
C GLN A 101 14.58 18.53 -3.73
N ASP A 102 13.98 18.13 -4.85
CA ASP A 102 12.64 18.55 -5.29
C ASP A 102 11.50 17.66 -4.76
N VAL A 103 11.78 16.82 -3.76
CA VAL A 103 10.79 15.94 -3.15
C VAL A 103 10.07 16.69 -2.02
N PRO A 104 8.73 16.71 -1.96
CA PRO A 104 8.01 17.30 -0.84
C PRO A 104 8.31 16.61 0.49
N ASP A 105 8.30 17.35 1.61
CA ASP A 105 8.57 16.79 2.94
C ASP A 105 7.65 15.62 3.30
N ALA A 106 6.37 15.72 2.96
CA ALA A 106 5.40 14.64 3.20
C ALA A 106 5.80 13.34 2.49
N VAL A 107 6.36 13.42 1.27
CA VAL A 107 6.85 12.25 0.53
C VAL A 107 8.12 11.70 1.16
N ARG A 108 9.06 12.57 1.58
CA ARG A 108 10.27 12.14 2.30
C ARG A 108 9.94 11.43 3.61
N GLN A 109 9.00 11.98 4.40
CA GLN A 109 8.55 11.37 5.65
C GLN A 109 7.95 9.98 5.42
N GLN A 110 7.05 9.84 4.45
CA GLN A 110 6.47 8.54 4.14
C GLN A 110 7.50 7.53 3.62
N ALA A 111 8.45 7.97 2.78
CA ALA A 111 9.55 7.13 2.33
C ALA A 111 10.44 6.65 3.49
N GLN A 112 10.74 7.55 4.44
CA GLN A 112 11.51 7.23 5.63
C GLN A 112 10.80 6.19 6.51
N THR A 113 9.49 6.38 6.77
CA THR A 113 8.67 5.38 7.48
C THR A 113 8.66 4.04 6.75
N ALA A 114 8.57 4.03 5.42
CA ALA A 114 8.62 2.80 4.65
C ALA A 114 9.96 2.07 4.77
N ILE A 115 11.08 2.81 4.81
CA ILE A 115 12.42 2.24 5.08
C ILE A 115 12.46 1.60 6.46
N GLU A 116 11.95 2.27 7.50
CA GLU A 116 11.92 1.74 8.86
C GLU A 116 11.08 0.46 8.98
N ILE A 117 9.94 0.41 8.28
CA ILE A 117 9.10 -0.80 8.20
C ILE A 117 9.87 -1.96 7.55
N ILE A 118 10.61 -1.69 6.47
CA ILE A 118 11.44 -2.70 5.80
C ILE A 118 12.56 -3.17 6.72
N ASP A 119 13.30 -2.24 7.32
CA ASP A 119 14.49 -2.51 8.13
C ASP A 119 14.15 -3.21 9.45
N SER A 120 12.97 -2.95 10.02
CA SER A 120 12.46 -3.68 11.19
C SER A 120 12.05 -5.12 10.89
N GLY A 121 11.95 -5.50 9.61
CA GLY A 121 11.46 -6.82 9.20
C GLY A 121 9.98 -7.05 9.50
N ALA A 122 9.22 -6.02 9.89
CA ALA A 122 7.81 -6.15 10.29
C ALA A 122 6.96 -6.87 9.22
N ALA A 123 7.15 -6.54 7.94
CA ALA A 123 6.45 -7.19 6.84
C ALA A 123 6.80 -8.69 6.71
N ALA A 124 8.08 -9.05 6.85
CA ALA A 124 8.52 -10.44 6.81
C ALA A 124 8.00 -11.25 8.01
N ASN A 125 7.99 -10.63 9.20
CA ASN A 125 7.49 -11.22 10.43
C ASN A 125 5.98 -11.52 10.35
N ILE A 126 5.18 -10.59 9.82
CA ILE A 126 3.73 -10.81 9.64
C ILE A 126 3.49 -12.00 8.70
N LYS A 127 4.18 -12.05 7.56
CA LYS A 127 4.03 -13.17 6.62
C LYS A 127 4.45 -14.49 7.26
N ALA A 128 5.55 -14.52 8.01
CA ALA A 128 6.00 -15.72 8.71
C ALA A 128 4.98 -16.21 9.75
N ILE A 129 4.34 -15.29 10.49
CA ILE A 129 3.29 -15.63 11.46
C ILE A 129 2.07 -16.23 10.74
N THR A 130 1.61 -15.61 9.65
CA THR A 130 0.48 -16.12 8.86
C THR A 130 0.78 -17.50 8.26
N ASP A 131 1.98 -17.67 7.69
CA ASP A 131 2.42 -18.95 7.13
C ASP A 131 2.54 -20.05 8.22
N ALA A 132 2.96 -19.67 9.44
CA ALA A 132 3.00 -20.59 10.58
C ALA A 132 1.60 -20.97 11.06
N GLN A 133 0.68 -20.01 11.15
CA GLN A 133 -0.73 -20.25 11.51
C GLN A 133 -1.43 -21.19 10.53
N ALA A 134 -1.20 -21.03 9.23
CA ALA A 134 -1.77 -21.90 8.21
C ALA A 134 -1.32 -23.37 8.34
N LYS A 135 -0.19 -23.63 8.99
CA LYS A 135 0.37 -24.98 9.21
C LYS A 135 -0.05 -25.59 10.55
N LEU A 136 -0.64 -24.82 11.46
CA LEU A 136 -1.10 -25.34 12.75
C LEU A 136 -2.42 -26.10 12.55
N PRO A 137 -2.56 -27.33 13.07
CA PRO A 137 -3.84 -28.01 13.07
C PRO A 137 -4.85 -27.20 13.90
N PRO A 138 -6.14 -27.20 13.51
CA PRO A 138 -7.17 -26.52 14.29
C PRO A 138 -7.15 -27.05 15.73
N LEU A 139 -7.16 -26.12 16.69
CA LEU A 139 -7.13 -26.47 18.10
C LEU A 139 -8.32 -27.37 18.42
N THR A 140 -8.04 -28.51 19.05
CA THR A 140 -9.09 -29.39 19.54
C THR A 140 -9.82 -28.71 20.71
N PRO A 141 -11.11 -29.03 20.94
CA PRO A 141 -11.86 -28.52 22.09
C PRO A 141 -11.16 -28.75 23.44
N GLN A 142 -10.41 -29.85 23.55
CA GLN A 142 -9.62 -30.17 24.74
C GLN A 142 -8.42 -29.23 24.95
N GLN A 143 -7.76 -28.79 23.87
CA GLN A 143 -6.68 -27.81 23.95
C GLN A 143 -7.21 -26.41 24.29
N ILE A 144 -8.40 -26.05 23.79
CA ILE A 144 -9.06 -24.79 24.13
C ILE A 144 -9.42 -24.76 25.63
N GLN A 145 -9.94 -25.88 26.17
CA GLN A 145 -10.20 -26.01 27.61
C GLN A 145 -8.94 -26.00 28.47
N ALA A 146 -7.84 -26.59 28.00
CA ALA A 146 -6.55 -26.56 28.73
C ALA A 146 -5.98 -25.14 28.84
N LEU A 147 -6.13 -24.31 27.81
CA LEU A 147 -5.73 -22.89 27.82
C LEU A 147 -6.63 -22.01 28.71
N SER A 148 -7.81 -22.50 29.06
CA SER A 148 -8.80 -21.78 29.88
C SER A 148 -8.66 -22.04 31.38
N GLN A 149 -7.84 -23.02 31.77
CA GLN A 149 -7.65 -23.37 33.17
C GLN A 149 -6.49 -22.55 33.78
N PRO A 150 -6.70 -21.88 34.94
CA PRO A 150 -5.60 -21.23 35.63
C PRO A 150 -4.55 -22.28 35.98
N ALA A 151 -3.27 -21.98 35.70
CA ALA A 151 -2.16 -22.86 36.01
C ALA A 151 -2.17 -23.21 37.50
N GLN A 152 -2.66 -24.40 37.84
CA GLN A 152 -2.56 -24.94 39.20
C GLN A 152 -1.10 -25.36 39.38
N GLY A 153 -0.31 -24.46 39.99
CA GLY A 153 1.04 -24.76 40.42
C GLY A 153 1.04 -25.92 41.42
N PRO A 154 2.11 -26.74 41.47
CA PRO A 154 2.15 -27.90 42.34
C PRO A 154 2.06 -27.45 43.81
N ALA A 155 1.00 -27.89 44.49
CA ALA A 155 0.89 -27.80 45.94
C ALA A 155 1.95 -28.73 46.55
N GLN A 156 2.84 -28.15 47.37
CA GLN A 156 3.82 -28.86 48.19
C GLN A 156 3.16 -29.55 49.37
#